data_AF-A0A959T0G3-F1
#
_entry.id   AF-A0A959T0G3-F1
#
_cell.length_a   1.000
_cell.length_b   1.000
_cell.length_c   1.000
_cell.angle_alpha   90.00
_cell.angle_beta   90.00
_cell.angle_gamma   90.00
#
_symmetry.space_group_name_H-M   'P 1'
#
loop_
_entity.id
_entity.type
_entity.pdbx_description
1 polymer ?
#
loop_
_entity_poly.entity_id
_entity_poly.type
_entity_poly.pdbx_seq_one_letter_code
_entity_poly.pdbx_strand_id
1 'polypeptide(L)'
;SDFADIDNDGDFDLVTTNHDATIQLFENDGTGHFSEITAGSGLEVTGFLLQSIMRDFDNDGFMDLLIAGGSAYLFMNDGDNTFTATPLPSAPKTLHSFGLGDLNSDGFIDIFASYGDGYVTADPNTPDRLWLNDG
;
A
#
# COMPACT_ATOMS: atom_id res chain seq x y z
N SER A 1 3.85 7.54 -3.40
CA SER A 1 3.28 7.42 -4.75
C SER A 1 3.93 6.27 -5.46
N ASP A 2 3.18 5.57 -6.31
CA ASP A 2 3.65 4.44 -7.10
C ASP A 2 2.87 4.35 -8.43
N PHE A 3 3.43 3.68 -9.43
CA PHE A 3 2.75 3.38 -10.70
C PHE A 3 2.54 1.87 -10.84
N ALA A 4 1.35 1.47 -11.27
CA ALA A 4 1.00 0.08 -11.57
C ALA A 4 -0.24 0.02 -12.47
N ASP A 5 -0.42 -1.07 -13.19
CA ASP A 5 -1.62 -1.36 -14.00
C ASP A 5 -2.68 -1.95 -13.06
N ILE A 6 -3.63 -1.13 -12.59
CA ILE A 6 -4.57 -1.57 -11.54
C ILE A 6 -5.82 -2.25 -12.10
N ASP A 7 -6.13 -2.05 -13.38
CA ASP A 7 -7.32 -2.60 -14.04
C ASP A 7 -6.99 -3.58 -15.18
N ASN A 8 -5.71 -3.88 -15.37
CA ASN A 8 -5.18 -4.82 -16.37
C ASN A 8 -5.48 -4.40 -17.83
N ASP A 9 -5.58 -3.10 -18.10
CA ASP A 9 -5.82 -2.56 -19.43
C ASP A 9 -4.54 -2.37 -20.27
N GLY A 10 -3.37 -2.55 -19.64
CA GLY A 10 -2.07 -2.52 -20.27
C GLY A 10 -1.35 -1.18 -20.19
N ASP A 11 -1.87 -0.22 -19.42
CA ASP A 11 -1.16 1.00 -19.07
C ASP A 11 -0.98 1.20 -17.56
N PHE A 12 -0.26 2.25 -17.17
CA PHE A 12 0.09 2.45 -15.76
C PHE A 12 -0.70 3.60 -15.15
N ASP A 13 -1.43 3.26 -14.09
CA ASP A 13 -2.14 4.16 -13.21
C ASP A 13 -1.23 4.69 -12.11
N LEU A 14 -1.74 5.66 -11.37
CA LEU A 14 -0.98 6.35 -10.33
C LEU A 14 -1.75 6.39 -9.02
N VAL A 15 -1.11 5.90 -7.95
CA VAL A 15 -1.50 6.24 -6.59
C VAL A 15 -0.56 7.29 -6.03
N THR A 16 -1.11 8.29 -5.36
CA THR A 16 -0.30 9.26 -4.62
C THR A 16 -0.79 9.41 -3.18
N THR A 17 0.19 9.58 -2.30
CA THR A 17 0.01 9.84 -0.89
C THR A 17 0.60 11.21 -0.58
N ASN A 18 -0.01 11.94 0.35
CA ASN A 18 0.56 13.16 0.87
C ASN A 18 0.50 13.18 2.41
N HIS A 19 1.08 14.22 2.99
CA HIS A 19 0.86 14.54 4.39
C HIS A 19 -0.49 15.29 4.52
N ASP A 20 -1.41 14.72 5.29
CA ASP A 20 -2.66 15.36 5.72
C ASP A 20 -3.70 15.61 4.61
N ALA A 21 -3.75 14.78 3.57
CA ALA A 21 -4.92 14.67 2.69
C ALA A 21 -5.31 13.22 2.43
N THR A 22 -6.40 13.08 1.68
CA THR A 22 -6.88 11.79 1.19
C THR A 22 -5.89 11.25 0.15
N ILE A 23 -5.69 9.94 0.14
CA ILE A 23 -5.05 9.27 -1.00
C ILE A 23 -5.73 9.71 -2.29
N GLN A 24 -4.97 9.80 -3.37
CA GLN A 24 -5.56 9.98 -4.69
C GLN A 24 -5.16 8.81 -5.58
N LEU A 25 -6.16 8.20 -6.21
CA LEU A 25 -6.01 7.21 -7.26
C LEU A 25 -6.36 7.86 -8.59
N PHE A 26 -5.49 7.70 -9.58
CA PHE A 26 -5.64 8.25 -10.91
C PHE A 26 -5.57 7.13 -11.95
N GLU A 27 -6.64 6.98 -12.73
CA GLU A 27 -6.72 6.09 -13.90
C GLU A 27 -6.10 6.80 -15.10
N ASN A 28 -5.22 6.13 -15.84
CA ASN A 28 -4.69 6.62 -17.11
C ASN A 28 -5.49 6.06 -18.28
N ASP A 29 -5.73 6.88 -19.31
CA ASP A 29 -6.54 6.48 -20.48
C ASP A 29 -5.72 5.89 -21.64
N GLY A 30 -4.51 5.40 -21.36
CA GLY A 30 -3.54 4.94 -22.35
C GLY A 30 -2.88 6.04 -23.19
N THR A 31 -3.31 7.29 -23.05
CA THR A 31 -2.76 8.43 -23.80
C THR A 31 -1.93 9.39 -22.94
N GLY A 32 -1.78 9.07 -21.65
CA GLY A 32 -1.09 9.90 -20.66
C GLY A 32 -2.00 10.96 -20.03
N HIS A 33 -3.32 10.83 -20.18
CA HIS A 33 -4.30 11.63 -19.47
C HIS A 33 -4.84 10.86 -18.27
N PHE A 34 -4.76 11.51 -17.11
CA PHE A 34 -5.14 10.91 -15.84
C PHE A 34 -6.46 11.49 -15.31
N SER A 35 -7.37 10.62 -14.90
CA SER A 35 -8.63 10.96 -14.23
C SER A 35 -8.57 10.52 -12.76
N GLU A 36 -8.90 11.41 -11.83
CA GLU A 36 -8.97 11.04 -10.42
C GLU A 36 -10.23 10.19 -10.17
N ILE A 37 -10.04 8.94 -9.76
CA ILE A 37 -11.10 7.95 -9.50
C ILE A 37 -11.18 7.52 -8.02
N THR A 38 -10.59 8.29 -7.11
CA THR A 38 -10.59 8.01 -5.67
C THR A 38 -12.02 7.82 -5.10
N ALA A 39 -12.97 8.64 -5.53
CA ALA A 39 -14.32 8.62 -4.99
C ALA A 39 -15.09 7.38 -5.46
N GLY A 40 -15.52 6.54 -4.52
CA GLY A 40 -16.17 5.25 -4.76
C GLY A 40 -15.21 4.06 -4.78
N SER A 41 -13.89 4.30 -4.75
CA SER A 41 -12.88 3.22 -4.82
C SER A 41 -12.68 2.48 -3.50
N GLY A 42 -13.11 3.04 -2.36
CA GLY A 42 -12.77 2.50 -1.04
C GLY A 42 -11.44 3.02 -0.47
N LEU A 43 -10.68 3.79 -1.26
CA LEU A 43 -9.40 4.42 -0.85
C LEU A 43 -9.57 5.83 -0.26
N GLU A 44 -10.77 6.24 0.13
CA GLU A 44 -11.04 7.56 0.73
C GLU A 44 -10.54 7.68 2.18
N VAL A 45 -9.31 7.26 2.44
CA VAL A 45 -8.63 7.41 3.73
C VAL A 45 -7.77 8.66 3.74
N THR A 46 -7.96 9.46 4.79
CA THR A 46 -7.19 10.67 5.06
C THR A 46 -6.28 10.44 6.25
N GLY A 47 -5.03 10.88 6.15
CA GLY A 47 -4.12 10.81 7.30
C GLY A 47 -2.71 11.30 7.00
N PHE A 48 -1.82 11.01 7.93
CA PHE A 48 -0.40 11.27 7.76
C PHE A 48 0.25 10.10 7.00
N LEU A 49 0.17 10.11 5.67
CA LEU A 49 0.67 9.01 4.83
C LEU A 49 2.10 9.31 4.37
N LEU A 50 2.98 8.31 4.41
CA LEU A 50 4.42 8.46 4.18
C LEU A 50 4.92 7.67 2.97
N GLN A 51 4.49 6.42 2.84
CA GLN A 51 4.94 5.52 1.79
C GLN A 51 3.74 4.73 1.26
N SER A 52 3.71 4.51 -0.05
CA SER A 52 2.76 3.66 -0.73
C SER A 52 3.51 2.74 -1.70
N ILE A 53 2.98 1.55 -1.94
CA ILE A 53 3.46 0.64 -2.99
C ILE A 53 2.29 -0.18 -3.50
N MET A 54 2.29 -0.46 -4.80
CA MET A 54 1.31 -1.36 -5.42
C MET A 54 1.96 -2.69 -5.79
N ARG A 55 1.43 -3.80 -5.30
CA ARG A 55 1.92 -5.16 -5.58
C ARG A 55 0.76 -6.12 -5.39
N ASP A 56 0.74 -7.18 -6.18
CA ASP A 56 -0.16 -8.32 -6.01
C ASP A 56 0.27 -9.12 -4.77
N PHE A 57 -0.42 -8.95 -3.63
CA PHE A 57 -0.08 -9.62 -2.37
C PHE A 57 -0.79 -10.97 -2.23
N ASP A 58 -1.93 -11.19 -2.88
CA ASP A 58 -2.69 -12.44 -2.80
C ASP A 58 -2.59 -13.31 -4.07
N ASN A 59 -1.81 -12.88 -5.05
CA ASN A 59 -1.54 -13.54 -6.33
C ASN A 59 -2.81 -13.73 -7.19
N ASP A 60 -3.78 -12.80 -7.11
CA ASP A 60 -5.00 -12.85 -7.90
C ASP A 60 -4.88 -12.19 -9.29
N GLY A 61 -3.76 -11.50 -9.54
CA GLY A 61 -3.46 -10.81 -10.78
C GLY A 61 -3.88 -9.34 -10.80
N PHE A 62 -4.41 -8.79 -9.72
CA PHE A 62 -4.69 -7.37 -9.55
C PHE A 62 -3.69 -6.73 -8.60
N MET A 63 -3.35 -5.46 -8.85
CA MET A 63 -2.37 -4.76 -8.02
C MET A 63 -3.03 -4.21 -6.77
N ASP A 64 -2.70 -4.77 -5.61
CA ASP A 64 -3.12 -4.29 -4.30
C ASP A 64 -2.28 -3.10 -3.83
N LEU A 65 -2.69 -2.44 -2.75
CA LEU A 65 -2.07 -1.23 -2.23
C LEU A 65 -1.69 -1.36 -0.75
N LEU A 66 -0.39 -1.27 -0.45
CA LEU A 66 0.14 -1.15 0.92
C LEU A 66 0.56 0.29 1.21
N ILE A 67 0.15 0.80 2.37
CA ILE A 67 0.41 2.17 2.81
C ILE A 67 0.96 2.18 4.23
N ALA A 68 1.95 3.02 4.44
CA ALA A 68 2.57 3.31 5.73
C ALA A 68 2.47 4.80 6.07
N GLY A 69 2.52 5.12 7.36
CA GLY A 69 2.38 6.45 7.91
C GLY A 69 1.83 6.44 9.34
N GLY A 70 1.18 7.54 9.75
CA GLY A 70 0.43 7.62 11.00
C GLY A 70 -0.74 6.63 11.08
N SER A 71 -1.16 6.07 9.95
CA SER A 71 -1.96 4.86 9.86
C SER A 71 -1.44 4.00 8.72
N ALA A 72 -1.62 2.69 8.85
CA ALA A 72 -1.15 1.70 7.89
C ALA A 72 -2.33 0.89 7.39
N TYR A 73 -2.35 0.64 6.08
CA TYR A 73 -3.44 -0.05 5.42
C TYR A 73 -2.86 -1.01 4.38
N LEU A 74 -3.44 -2.19 4.31
CA LEU A 74 -3.35 -3.06 3.14
C LEU A 74 -4.75 -3.06 2.51
N PHE A 75 -4.82 -2.75 1.23
CA PHE A 75 -6.04 -2.72 0.45
C PHE A 75 -5.92 -3.72 -0.68
N MET A 76 -6.78 -4.71 -0.73
CA MET A 76 -6.83 -5.64 -1.86
C MET A 76 -7.66 -5.03 -2.98
N ASN A 77 -7.21 -5.18 -4.22
CA ASN A 77 -7.93 -4.71 -5.39
C ASN A 77 -8.99 -5.72 -5.79
N ASP A 78 -10.26 -5.29 -5.82
CA ASP A 78 -11.40 -6.18 -6.11
C ASP A 78 -11.57 -6.44 -7.63
N GLY A 79 -10.70 -5.87 -8.47
CA GLY A 79 -10.66 -6.07 -9.93
C GLY A 79 -11.69 -5.24 -10.71
N ASP A 80 -12.34 -4.28 -10.05
CA ASP A 80 -13.34 -3.38 -10.62
C ASP A 80 -13.12 -1.90 -10.23
N ASN A 81 -11.85 -1.53 -10.06
CA ASN A 81 -11.40 -0.21 -9.56
C ASN A 81 -11.87 0.11 -8.13
N THR A 82 -12.31 -0.90 -7.38
CA THR A 82 -12.58 -0.80 -5.96
C THR A 82 -11.59 -1.62 -5.13
N PHE A 83 -11.46 -1.23 -3.86
CA PHE A 83 -10.46 -1.76 -2.95
C PHE A 83 -11.07 -2.09 -1.60
N THR A 84 -10.72 -3.26 -1.08
CA THR A 84 -11.16 -3.74 0.23
C THR A 84 -10.02 -3.71 1.25
N ALA A 85 -10.22 -3.02 2.37
CA ALA A 85 -9.22 -2.97 3.44
C ALA A 85 -9.07 -4.32 4.15
N THR A 86 -7.84 -4.84 4.15
CA THR A 86 -7.46 -6.06 4.86
C THR A 86 -6.64 -5.72 6.12
N PRO A 87 -6.92 -6.35 7.27
CA PRO A 87 -6.17 -6.10 8.49
C PRO A 87 -4.69 -6.47 8.35
N LEU A 88 -3.81 -5.53 8.70
CA LEU A 88 -2.39 -5.81 8.89
C LEU A 88 -2.12 -6.47 10.25
N PRO A 89 -1.02 -7.23 10.40
CA PRO A 89 -0.60 -7.74 11.69
C PRO A 89 -0.46 -6.63 12.73
N SER A 90 -1.01 -6.85 13.92
CA SER A 90 -0.99 -5.83 14.98
C SER A 90 0.44 -5.47 15.41
N ALA A 91 0.71 -4.17 15.52
CA ALA A 91 1.98 -3.62 15.98
C ALA A 91 1.74 -2.58 17.08
N PRO A 92 2.65 -2.44 18.05
CA PRO A 92 2.51 -1.46 19.14
C PRO A 92 2.74 -0.01 18.66
N LYS A 93 3.22 0.18 17.42
CA LYS A 93 3.55 1.47 16.82
C LYS A 93 3.17 1.53 15.34
N THR A 94 3.16 2.74 14.81
CA THR A 94 2.86 3.04 13.41
C THR A 94 3.94 2.51 12.48
N LEU A 95 3.52 1.81 11.43
CA LEU A 95 4.39 1.41 10.32
C LEU A 95 4.83 2.67 9.59
N HIS A 96 6.12 3.00 9.66
CA HIS A 96 6.68 4.22 9.06
C HIS A 96 7.20 4.00 7.65
N SER A 97 7.80 2.82 7.43
CA SER A 97 8.32 2.41 6.15
C SER A 97 8.33 0.89 6.06
N PHE A 98 8.45 0.36 4.86
CA PHE A 98 8.56 -1.06 4.61
C PHE A 98 9.52 -1.37 3.46
N GLY A 99 10.06 -2.58 3.50
CA GLY A 99 10.67 -3.26 2.35
C GLY A 99 9.85 -4.50 1.99
N LEU A 100 9.84 -4.86 0.71
CA LEU A 100 9.12 -6.02 0.19
C LEU A 100 10.08 -7.05 -0.40
N GLY A 101 9.69 -8.32 -0.34
CA GLY A 101 10.34 -9.42 -1.06
C GLY A 101 9.78 -10.77 -0.67
N ASP A 102 9.95 -11.76 -1.53
CA ASP A 102 9.64 -13.16 -1.21
C ASP A 102 10.87 -13.77 -0.51
N LEU A 103 10.86 -13.81 0.83
CA LEU A 103 12.02 -14.22 1.61
C LEU A 103 12.14 -15.75 1.66
N ASN A 104 11.02 -16.45 1.73
CA ASN A 104 10.96 -17.90 1.94
C ASN A 104 10.79 -18.68 0.62
N SER A 105 10.65 -17.99 -0.51
CA SER A 105 10.43 -18.55 -1.86
C SER A 105 9.11 -19.30 -2.00
N ASP A 106 8.06 -18.88 -1.32
CA ASP A 106 6.72 -19.47 -1.42
C ASP A 106 5.84 -18.82 -2.50
N GLY A 107 6.32 -17.73 -3.11
CA GLY A 107 5.63 -17.00 -4.17
C GLY A 107 4.71 -15.88 -3.67
N PHE A 108 4.60 -15.65 -2.37
CA PHE A 108 3.89 -14.51 -1.80
C PHE A 108 4.90 -13.44 -1.35
N ILE A 109 4.51 -12.17 -1.49
CA ILE A 109 5.38 -11.07 -1.10
C ILE A 109 5.31 -10.86 0.41
N ASP A 110 6.45 -11.00 1.09
CA ASP A 110 6.60 -10.67 2.50
C ASP A 110 6.88 -9.18 2.72
N ILE A 111 6.59 -8.72 3.93
CA ILE A 111 6.76 -7.31 4.33
C ILE A 111 7.77 -7.24 5.48
N PHE A 112 8.89 -6.55 5.26
CA PHE A 112 9.74 -6.08 6.34
C PHE A 112 9.25 -4.70 6.82
N ALA A 113 8.53 -4.69 7.93
CA ALA A 113 7.90 -3.53 8.53
C ALA A 113 8.85 -2.79 9.48
N SER A 114 9.08 -1.50 9.22
CA SER A 114 9.83 -0.62 10.10
C SER A 114 8.91 0.33 10.89
N TYR A 115 9.08 0.35 12.22
CA TYR A 115 8.23 1.14 13.12
C TYR A 115 8.97 2.33 13.71
N GLY A 116 8.23 3.41 14.00
CA GLY A 116 8.81 4.60 14.62
C GLY A 116 7.79 5.58 15.19
N ASP A 117 8.32 6.68 15.72
CA ASP A 117 7.61 7.64 16.58
C ASP A 117 7.76 9.06 15.99
N GLY A 118 7.45 9.27 14.72
CA GLY A 118 7.49 10.61 14.07
C GLY A 118 8.87 11.28 13.93
N TYR A 119 9.85 10.96 14.79
CA TYR A 119 11.20 11.53 14.83
C TYR A 119 12.25 10.47 15.19
N VAL A 120 13.46 10.67 14.65
CA VAL A 120 14.62 9.77 14.52
C VAL A 120 15.24 9.33 15.86
N THR A 121 14.45 8.73 16.74
CA THR A 121 14.93 8.13 17.99
C THR A 121 14.74 6.63 17.87
N ALA A 122 15.85 5.88 17.86
CA ALA A 122 15.77 4.43 17.89
C ALA A 122 14.98 3.99 19.12
N ASP A 123 13.92 3.19 18.93
CA ASP A 123 13.19 2.58 20.03
C ASP A 123 13.59 1.11 20.17
N PRO A 124 14.47 0.77 21.12
CA PRO A 124 14.87 -0.61 21.35
C PRO A 124 13.73 -1.50 21.89
N ASN A 125 12.60 -0.93 22.32
CA ASN A 125 11.46 -1.69 22.84
C ASN A 125 10.44 -2.07 21.77
N THR A 126 10.52 -1.46 20.58
CA THR A 126 9.65 -1.78 19.44
C THR A 126 10.51 -2.21 18.27
N PRO A 127 10.88 -3.50 18.18
CA PRO A 127 11.66 -3.97 17.05
C PRO A 127 10.84 -3.91 15.75
N ASP A 128 11.53 -3.63 14.66
CA ASP A 128 11.05 -3.88 13.30
C ASP A 128 10.68 -5.36 13.14
N ARG A 129 9.72 -5.65 12.26
CA ARG A 129 9.15 -6.99 12.12
C ARG A 129 9.17 -7.45 10.68
N LEU A 130 9.52 -8.72 10.50
CA LEU A 130 9.17 -9.43 9.28
C LEU A 130 7.74 -9.97 9.45
N TRP A 131 6.90 -9.69 8.47
CA TRP A 131 5.58 -10.29 8.29
C TRP A 131 5.66 -11.24 7.11
N LEU A 132 5.53 -12.54 7.41
CA LEU A 132 5.42 -13.56 6.37
C LEU A 132 3.99 -13.57 5.84
N ASN A 133 3.85 -13.58 4.52
CA ASN A 133 2.59 -13.71 3.85
C ASN A 133 2.40 -15.16 3.41
N ASP A 134 1.45 -15.88 4.03
CA ASP A 134 1.23 -17.31 3.79
C ASP A 134 0.06 -17.58 2.82
N GLY A 135 -0.46 -16.54 2.16
CA GLY A 135 -1.65 -16.59 1.28
C GLY A 135 -2.97 -16.30 1.96
#